data_AF-A0A2N8P5Q4-F1
#
_entry.id   AF-A0A2N8P5Q4-F1
#
_cell.length_a   1.000
_cell.length_b   1.000
_cell.length_c   1.000
_cell.angle_alpha   90.00
_cell.angle_beta   90.00
_cell.angle_gamma   90.00
#
_symmetry.space_group_name_H-M   'P 1'
#
loop_
_entity.id
_entity.type
_entity.pdbx_description
1 polymer ?
#
loop_
_entity_poly.entity_id
_entity_poly.type
_entity_poly.pdbx_seq_one_letter_code
_entity_poly.pdbx_strand_id
1 'polypeptide(L)' 'MFQAGDIVHIVACEDDPRAVGRRGRIVDEVPPGPLTDGRWTVHGAGLLIGSLLCHTHELRKVSAGR' A
#
# COMPACT_ATOMS: atom_id res chain seq x y z
N MET A 1 -9.10 -0.23 -8.28
CA MET A 1 -8.32 0.97 -7.93
C MET A 1 -8.53 1.25 -6.45
N PHE A 2 -7.52 1.78 -5.76
CA PHE A 2 -7.63 2.13 -4.34
C PHE A 2 -8.07 3.58 -4.15
N GLN A 3 -8.48 3.91 -2.93
CA GLN A 3 -8.80 5.25 -2.47
C GLN A 3 -8.03 5.55 -1.18
N ALA A 4 -7.81 6.84 -0.90
CA ALA A 4 -7.29 7.27 0.40
C ALA A 4 -8.09 6.63 1.53
N GLY A 5 -7.37 5.97 2.42
CA GLY A 5 -7.92 5.30 3.57
C GLY A 5 -8.25 3.83 3.39
N ASP A 6 -8.21 3.30 2.16
CA ASP A 6 -8.36 1.86 1.93
C ASP A 6 -7.31 1.07 2.72
N ILE A 7 -7.77 0.03 3.40
CA ILE A 7 -6.88 -0.95 4.03
C ILE A 7 -6.50 -2.00 3.00
N VAL A 8 -5.20 -2.24 2.86
CA VAL A 8 -4.64 -3.19 1.91
C VAL A 8 -3.76 -4.21 2.63
N HIS A 9 -3.77 -5.44 2.12
CA HIS A 9 -2.80 -6.46 2.44
C HIS A 9 -1.66 -6.41 1.42
N ILE A 10 -0.43 -6.39 1.92
CA ILE A 10 0.79 -6.26 1.13
C ILE A 10 1.27 -7.68 0.81
N VAL A 11 1.14 -8.10 -0.46
CA VAL A 11 1.52 -9.46 -0.90
C VAL A 11 2.94 -9.52 -1.49
N ALA A 12 3.45 -8.37 -1.92
CA ALA A 12 4.83 -8.13 -2.32
C ALA A 12 5.16 -6.65 -2.00
N CYS A 13 6.44 -6.30 -1.93
CA CYS A 13 6.86 -4.90 -1.80
C CYS A 13 8.36 -4.83 -2.13
N GLU A 14 8.72 -4.24 -3.27
CA GLU A 14 10.13 -4.02 -3.64
C GLU A 14 10.83 -3.03 -2.69
N ASP A 15 10.10 -2.02 -2.22
CA ASP A 15 10.62 -0.93 -1.38
C ASP A 15 11.07 -1.43 0.00
N ASP A 16 10.27 -2.31 0.64
CA ASP A 16 10.65 -2.97 1.89
C ASP A 16 10.03 -4.39 1.98
N PRO A 17 10.84 -5.45 1.78
CA PRO A 17 10.38 -6.84 1.88
C PRO A 17 9.78 -7.21 3.25
N ARG A 18 10.08 -6.47 4.32
CA ARG A 18 9.53 -6.73 5.67
C ARG A 18 8.04 -6.41 5.77
N ALA A 19 7.50 -5.67 4.80
CA ALA A 19 6.09 -5.32 4.73
C ALA A 19 5.20 -6.46 4.20
N VAL A 20 5.80 -7.46 3.53
CA VAL A 20 5.06 -8.60 2.98
C VAL A 20 4.32 -9.35 4.08
N GLY A 21 3.05 -9.66 3.83
CA GLY A 21 2.16 -10.32 4.78
C GLY A 21 1.46 -9.36 5.75
N ARG A 22 1.85 -8.08 5.78
CA ARG A 22 1.26 -7.07 6.68
C ARG A 22 0.11 -6.32 6.03
N ARG A 23 -0.64 -5.59 6.85
CA ARG A 23 -1.65 -4.65 6.39
C ARG A 23 -1.11 -3.24 6.45
N GLY A 24 -1.54 -2.40 5.53
CA GLY A 24 -1.30 -0.96 5.54
C GLY A 24 -2.51 -0.20 5.03
N ARG A 25 -2.37 1.12 4.98
CA ARG A 25 -3.40 2.06 4.56
C ARG A 25 -2.89 2.88 3.39
N ILE A 26 -3.70 3.00 2.34
CA ILE A 26 -3.43 3.91 1.23
C ILE A 26 -3.58 5.35 1.73
N VAL A 27 -2.59 6.19 1.49
CA VAL A 27 -2.64 7.62 1.85
C VAL A 27 -2.79 8.54 0.66
N ASP A 28 -2.61 8.05 -0.56
CA ASP A 28 -2.75 8.86 -1.76
C ASP A 28 -4.23 9.19 -2.03
N GLU A 29 -4.50 10.49 -2.25
CA GLU A 29 -5.83 11.00 -2.61
C GLU A 29 -6.14 10.83 -4.10
N VAL A 30 -5.11 10.64 -4.92
CA VAL A 30 -5.21 10.47 -6.38
C VAL A 30 -4.49 9.19 -6.83
N PRO A 31 -4.84 8.64 -8.01
CA PRO A 31 -4.14 7.47 -8.54
C PRO A 31 -2.65 7.74 -8.78
N PRO A 32 -1.79 6.71 -8.66
CA PRO A 32 -0.37 6.81 -8.96
C PRO A 32 -0.09 7.30 -10.38
N GLY A 33 0.96 8.10 -10.50
CA GLY A 33 1.41 8.66 -11.77
C GLY A 33 2.92 8.55 -11.94
N PRO A 34 3.49 9.23 -12.95
CA PRO A 34 4.92 9.17 -13.25
C PRO A 34 5.82 9.59 -12.07
N LEU A 35 5.35 10.50 -11.22
CA LEU A 35 6.11 10.99 -10.05
C LEU A 35 6.30 9.93 -8.96
N THR A 36 5.42 8.92 -8.89
CA THR A 36 5.55 7.78 -7.96
C THR A 36 5.93 6.49 -8.68
N ASP A 37 6.28 6.59 -9.97
CA ASP A 37 6.53 5.44 -10.85
C ASP A 37 5.34 4.44 -10.87
N GLY A 38 4.10 4.97 -10.84
CA GLY A 38 2.90 4.15 -10.82
C GLY A 38 2.68 3.35 -9.51
N ARG A 39 3.32 3.75 -8.41
CA ARG A 39 3.19 3.12 -7.09
C ARG A 39 2.30 3.92 -6.14
N TRP A 40 1.61 3.20 -5.27
CA TRP A 40 0.80 3.72 -4.18
C TRP A 40 1.64 3.88 -2.92
N THR A 41 1.41 4.97 -2.20
CA THR A 41 1.92 5.18 -0.86
C THR A 41 1.07 4.41 0.14
N VAL A 42 1.70 3.44 0.81
CA VAL A 42 1.10 2.64 1.88
C VAL A 42 1.77 3.01 3.20
N HIS A 43 0.97 3.45 4.17
CA HIS A 43 1.45 3.74 5.53
C HIS A 43 0.95 2.69 6.53
N GLY A 44 1.66 2.55 7.65
CA GLY A 44 1.17 1.79 8.80
C GLY A 44 1.37 0.28 8.69
N ALA A 45 2.30 -0.16 7.82
CA ALA A 45 2.72 -1.56 7.74
C ALA A 45 3.48 -2.03 9.00
N GLY A 46 3.93 -1.13 9.87
CA GLY A 46 4.51 -1.47 11.16
C GLY A 46 5.11 -0.25 11.86
N LEU A 47 5.39 -0.36 13.15
CA LEU A 47 5.95 0.76 13.94
C LEU A 47 7.33 1.22 13.44
N LEU A 48 8.12 0.30 12.88
CA LEU A 48 9.48 0.55 12.38
C LEU A 48 9.56 0.48 10.84
N ILE A 49 8.40 0.51 10.18
CA ILE A 49 8.31 0.52 8.71
C ILE A 49 7.70 1.86 8.34
N GLY A 50 8.45 2.64 7.56
CA GLY A 50 8.00 3.94 7.07
C GLY A 50 6.85 3.82 6.07
N SER A 51 6.59 4.92 5.36
CA SER A 51 5.74 4.85 4.17
C SER A 51 6.44 4.03 3.09
N LEU A 52 5.66 3.24 2.37
CA LEU A 52 6.14 2.34 1.33
C LEU A 52 5.55 2.72 0.00
N LEU A 53 6.30 2.52 -1.08
CA LEU A 53 5.79 2.61 -2.45
C LEU A 53 5.57 1.22 -3.02
N CYS A 54 4.30 0.84 -3.20
CA CYS A 54 3.92 -0.47 -3.76
C CYS A 54 3.14 -0.32 -5.07
N HIS A 55 3.42 -1.15 -6.06
CA HIS A 55 2.58 -1.24 -7.26
C HIS A 55 1.20 -1.81 -6.94
N THR A 56 0.23 -1.51 -7.80
CA THR A 56 -1.15 -2.01 -7.64
C THR A 56 -1.23 -3.54 -7.56
N HIS A 57 -0.36 -4.26 -8.27
CA HIS A 57 -0.35 -5.73 -8.28
C HIS A 57 0.22 -6.35 -6.99
N GLU A 58 0.96 -5.58 -6.21
CA GLU A 58 1.55 -5.97 -4.93
C GLU A 58 0.58 -5.82 -3.75
N LEU A 59 -0.61 -5.26 -4.01
CA LEU A 59 -1.60 -4.92 -3.01
C LEU A 59 -2.93 -5.65 -3.24
N ARG A 60 -3.58 -6.05 -2.14
CA ARG A 60 -4.92 -6.62 -2.14
C ARG A 60 -5.82 -5.82 -1.21
N LYS A 61 -6.93 -5.30 -1.73
CA LYS A 61 -7.91 -4.57 -0.90
C LYS A 61 -8.49 -5.53 0.13
N VAL A 62 -8.44 -5.14 1.41
CA VAL A 62 -9.13 -5.86 2.47
C VAL A 62 -10.56 -5.35 2.45
N SER A 63 -11.52 -6.21 2.09
CA SER A 63 -12.93 -5.87 2.23
C SER A 63 -13.22 -5.58 3.71
N ALA A 64 -13.89 -4.47 4.01
CA ALA A 64 -14.52 -4.32 5.31
C ALA A 64 -15.48 -5.49 5.48
N GLY A 65 -15.11 -6.45 6.33
CA GLY A 65 -16.00 -7.54 6.71
C GLY A 65 -17.29 -6.91 7.24
N ARG A 66 -18.41 -7.36 6.70
CA ARG A 66 -19.74 -7.04 7.20
C ARG A 66 -19.95 -7.70 8.56
#